data_AF-A0AA35XA43-F1
#
_entry.id   AF-A0AA35XA43-F1
#
_cell.length_a   1.000
_cell.length_b   1.000
_cell.length_c   1.000
_cell.angle_alpha   90.00
_cell.angle_beta   90.00
_cell.angle_gamma   90.00
#
_symmetry.space_group_name_H-M   'P 1'
#
loop_
_entity.id
_entity.type
_entity.pdbx_description
1 polymer ?
#
loop_
_entity_poly.entity_id
_entity_poly.type
_entity_poly.pdbx_seq_one_letter_code
_entity_poly.pdbx_strand_id
1 'polypeptide(L)'
;MATLKSSEASCSSIKSLHSELLSRTEVFMEELRVRQDTQRRDEEEAERQRKIQEEKERKEREERERVQREKEEKEKRAKEEADKLRAEREKREREEAERIRKIREEEERERKRREEEAGRLRQLQEAMEREKRERQEEEKRRLAEEEERKRRAELEARRVREEEERKRIAEEEKRRVEQIEADRRLAENLLKQEEEEWKQRREAAEQERRDYELAVRLAQYEAQQKVISDSIAKRPQPPQSQIARRSLQRSSQRQLSRQQEAVRKKHDLTKWKFADLRDTINTSCDIDLLEACKEEFHRRLRVYHAWKERNARQGDGESPTERPATDQVLQEAQQDTTSPPLPPLRTSSTSPPPPSDDATGGTAPQRYFRVPFLRPSERGTLNRERGWWYAHFDGQWEVRQLELHPGKAPLLLIAGKDDMQMCALSLNDTGLTRKQGGEILEEEFEGVWRKSGGKPHIKNKDRKRAAAGATRRDLV
;
A
#
# COMPACT_ATOMS: atom_id res chain seq x y z
N MET A 1 125.75 140.65 -81.13
CA MET A 1 124.83 139.52 -81.35
C MET A 1 124.68 138.77 -80.04
N ALA A 2 123.53 138.84 -79.36
CA ALA A 2 123.41 138.37 -77.96
C ALA A 2 122.08 137.62 -77.65
N THR A 3 121.32 137.23 -78.68
CA THR A 3 119.87 136.95 -78.56
C THR A 3 119.42 135.57 -79.06
N LEU A 4 120.34 134.64 -79.40
CA LEU A 4 119.98 133.33 -79.96
C LEU A 4 120.25 132.12 -79.04
N LYS A 5 121.25 132.17 -78.15
CA LYS A 5 121.64 131.02 -77.31
C LYS A 5 120.68 130.64 -76.16
N SER A 6 119.61 131.42 -75.92
CA SER A 6 118.59 131.10 -74.90
C SER A 6 117.55 130.07 -75.34
N SER A 7 117.46 129.76 -76.65
CA SER A 7 116.37 128.92 -77.20
C SER A 7 116.66 127.42 -77.04
N GLU A 8 117.90 127.00 -77.29
CA GLU A 8 118.27 125.59 -77.43
C GLU A 8 118.25 124.82 -76.10
N ALA A 9 118.71 125.46 -75.01
CA ALA A 9 118.71 124.87 -73.67
C ALA A 9 117.29 124.55 -73.17
N SER A 10 116.32 125.42 -73.47
CA SER A 10 114.90 125.19 -73.15
C SER A 10 114.36 123.99 -73.94
N CYS A 11 114.66 123.92 -75.24
CA CYS A 11 114.19 122.83 -76.11
C CYS A 11 114.70 121.44 -75.67
N SER A 12 115.94 121.34 -75.17
CA SER A 12 116.48 120.06 -74.68
C SER A 12 115.80 119.59 -73.38
N SER A 13 115.60 120.51 -72.42
CA SER A 13 114.87 120.21 -71.18
C SER A 13 113.44 119.75 -71.44
N ILE A 14 112.72 120.46 -72.33
CA ILE A 14 111.36 120.09 -72.75
C ILE A 14 111.31 118.69 -73.38
N LYS A 15 112.30 118.31 -74.19
CA LYS A 15 112.39 116.96 -74.79
C LYS A 15 112.61 115.87 -73.74
N SER A 16 113.48 116.13 -72.74
CA SER A 16 113.69 115.19 -71.62
C SER A 16 112.41 114.98 -70.82
N LEU A 17 111.76 116.07 -70.41
CA LEU A 17 110.49 116.04 -69.67
C LEU A 17 109.36 115.39 -70.48
N HIS A 18 109.32 115.59 -71.80
CA HIS A 18 108.35 114.92 -72.68
C HIS A 18 108.61 113.41 -72.78
N SER A 19 109.87 112.98 -72.78
CA SER A 19 110.24 111.55 -72.77
C SER A 19 109.91 110.87 -71.44
N GLU A 20 110.17 111.54 -70.32
CA GLU A 20 109.78 111.08 -68.98
C GLU A 20 108.26 111.04 -68.81
N LEU A 21 107.55 112.03 -69.36
CA LEU A 21 106.08 112.07 -69.35
C LEU A 21 105.49 110.94 -70.20
N LEU A 22 106.02 110.70 -71.40
CA LEU A 22 105.61 109.58 -72.26
C LEU A 22 105.82 108.24 -71.55
N SER A 23 107.01 108.00 -71.01
CA SER A 23 107.31 106.75 -70.29
C SER A 23 106.42 106.58 -69.05
N ARG A 24 106.15 107.66 -68.31
CA ARG A 24 105.15 107.65 -67.22
C ARG A 24 103.73 107.36 -67.72
N THR A 25 103.32 107.88 -68.87
CA THR A 25 102.00 107.55 -69.43
C THR A 25 101.92 106.12 -69.94
N GLU A 26 103.01 105.55 -70.48
CA GLU A 26 103.04 104.13 -70.87
C GLU A 26 102.96 103.22 -69.65
N VAL A 27 103.74 103.48 -68.60
CA VAL A 27 103.65 102.74 -67.32
C VAL A 27 102.27 102.89 -66.67
N PHE A 28 101.68 104.09 -66.69
CA PHE A 28 100.33 104.33 -66.15
C PHE A 28 99.23 103.63 -66.97
N MET A 29 99.35 103.59 -68.30
CA MET A 29 98.43 102.85 -69.17
C MET A 29 98.58 101.34 -69.02
N GLU A 30 99.79 100.84 -68.77
CA GLU A 30 100.02 99.42 -68.50
C GLU A 30 99.54 99.05 -67.09
N GLU A 31 99.74 99.90 -66.07
CA GLU A 31 99.09 99.75 -64.76
C GLU A 31 97.57 99.72 -64.86
N LEU A 32 96.97 100.57 -65.72
CA LEU A 32 95.53 100.57 -65.98
C LEU A 32 95.07 99.26 -66.66
N ARG A 33 95.79 98.76 -67.65
CA ARG A 33 95.52 97.45 -68.27
C ARG A 33 95.64 96.32 -67.26
N VAL A 34 96.71 96.26 -66.48
CA VAL A 34 96.91 95.24 -65.45
C VAL A 34 95.78 95.31 -64.41
N ARG A 35 95.37 96.50 -63.96
CA ARG A 35 94.22 96.67 -63.05
C ARG A 35 92.90 96.21 -63.68
N GLN A 36 92.66 96.47 -64.97
CA GLN A 36 91.48 96.00 -65.69
C GLN A 36 91.50 94.46 -65.88
N ASP A 37 92.66 93.87 -66.16
CA ASP A 37 92.80 92.41 -66.29
C ASP A 37 92.74 91.69 -64.95
N THR A 38 93.24 92.26 -63.85
CA THR A 38 93.01 91.72 -62.50
C THR A 38 91.55 91.85 -62.12
N GLN A 39 90.93 93.03 -62.31
CA GLN A 39 89.51 93.21 -62.02
C GLN A 39 88.65 92.23 -62.81
N ARG A 40 88.92 92.01 -64.11
CA ARG A 40 88.18 91.01 -64.89
C ARG A 40 88.41 89.58 -64.40
N ARG A 41 89.62 89.23 -63.95
CA ARG A 41 89.88 87.91 -63.33
C ARG A 41 89.17 87.74 -61.99
N ASP A 42 89.15 88.77 -61.16
CA ASP A 42 88.45 88.78 -59.88
C ASP A 42 86.93 88.69 -60.08
N GLU A 43 86.39 89.35 -61.11
CA GLU A 43 84.99 89.23 -61.54
C GLU A 43 84.68 87.85 -62.14
N GLU A 44 85.53 87.30 -63.01
CA GLU A 44 85.42 85.94 -63.54
C GLU A 44 85.50 84.88 -62.43
N GLU A 45 86.34 85.06 -61.42
CA GLU A 45 86.45 84.15 -60.28
C GLU A 45 85.27 84.29 -59.32
N ALA A 46 84.81 85.51 -59.02
CA ALA A 46 83.59 85.74 -58.26
C ALA A 46 82.35 85.14 -58.94
N GLU A 47 82.28 85.18 -60.28
CA GLU A 47 81.21 84.53 -61.03
C GLU A 47 81.30 82.99 -60.94
N ARG A 48 82.51 82.41 -60.99
CA ARG A 48 82.73 80.96 -60.76
C ARG A 48 82.34 80.55 -59.33
N GLN A 49 82.75 81.32 -58.32
CA GLN A 49 82.40 81.05 -56.92
C GLN A 49 80.89 81.16 -56.69
N ARG A 50 80.19 82.13 -57.31
CA ARG A 50 78.72 82.21 -57.31
C ARG A 50 78.07 80.98 -57.94
N LYS A 51 78.51 80.57 -59.13
CA LYS A 51 78.00 79.36 -59.81
C LYS A 51 78.20 78.09 -58.98
N ILE A 52 79.34 77.95 -58.30
CA ILE A 52 79.60 76.83 -57.39
C ILE A 52 78.68 76.88 -56.16
N GLN A 53 78.45 78.05 -55.58
CA GLN A 53 77.54 78.24 -54.45
C GLN A 53 76.08 77.97 -54.85
N GLU A 54 75.63 78.47 -56.00
CA GLU A 54 74.29 78.21 -56.56
C GLU A 54 74.09 76.71 -56.85
N GLU A 55 75.09 76.03 -57.43
CA GLU A 55 75.00 74.57 -57.66
C GLU A 55 74.97 73.79 -56.34
N LYS A 56 75.74 74.22 -55.33
CA LYS A 56 75.72 73.63 -53.99
C LYS A 56 74.37 73.83 -53.31
N GLU A 57 73.82 75.04 -53.32
CA GLU A 57 72.50 75.34 -52.76
C GLU A 57 71.38 74.57 -53.49
N ARG A 58 71.50 74.41 -54.82
CA ARG A 58 70.58 73.56 -55.60
C ARG A 58 70.66 72.10 -55.16
N LYS A 59 71.87 71.54 -55.01
CA LYS A 59 72.07 70.16 -54.52
C LYS A 59 71.58 69.96 -53.09
N GLU A 60 71.84 70.92 -52.19
CA GLU A 60 71.30 70.88 -50.81
C GLU A 60 69.76 70.95 -50.82
N ARG A 61 69.15 71.72 -51.72
CA ARG A 61 67.69 71.76 -51.89
C ARG A 61 67.13 70.45 -52.44
N GLU A 62 67.73 69.91 -53.50
CA GLU A 62 67.38 68.61 -54.09
C GLU A 62 67.46 67.49 -53.04
N GLU A 63 68.48 67.49 -52.18
CA GLU A 63 68.61 66.52 -51.08
C GLU A 63 67.58 66.74 -49.97
N ARG A 64 67.34 67.98 -49.53
CA ARG A 64 66.29 68.30 -48.54
C ARG A 64 64.90 67.87 -49.04
N GLU A 65 64.60 68.08 -50.32
CA GLU A 65 63.36 67.60 -50.94
C GLU A 65 63.31 66.08 -51.05
N ARG A 66 64.41 65.39 -51.35
CA ARG A 66 64.49 63.91 -51.33
C ARG A 66 64.19 63.36 -49.93
N VAL A 67 64.85 63.89 -48.90
CA VAL A 67 64.68 63.48 -47.51
C VAL A 67 63.26 63.78 -47.00
N GLN A 68 62.67 64.91 -47.39
CA GLN A 68 61.29 65.24 -47.04
C GLN A 68 60.29 64.28 -47.70
N ARG A 69 60.45 63.94 -48.99
CA ARG A 69 59.60 62.96 -49.68
C ARG A 69 59.74 61.56 -49.07
N GLU A 70 60.95 61.12 -48.76
CA GLU A 70 61.18 59.87 -48.02
C GLU A 70 60.50 59.86 -46.65
N LYS A 71 60.51 60.98 -45.92
CA LYS A 71 59.87 61.11 -44.61
C LYS A 71 58.34 61.06 -44.73
N GLU A 72 57.76 61.79 -45.68
CA GLU A 72 56.33 61.79 -45.98
C GLU A 72 55.84 60.40 -46.41
N GLU A 73 56.61 59.68 -47.23
CA GLU A 73 56.28 58.31 -47.63
C GLU A 73 56.35 57.33 -46.45
N LYS A 74 57.39 57.43 -45.60
CA LYS A 74 57.51 56.62 -44.37
C LYS A 74 56.35 56.92 -43.40
N GLU A 75 55.96 58.18 -43.24
CA GLU A 75 54.82 58.58 -42.41
C GLU A 75 53.48 58.08 -42.99
N LYS A 76 53.30 58.14 -44.31
CA LYS A 76 52.11 57.59 -45.00
C LYS A 76 52.00 56.07 -44.83
N ARG A 77 53.10 55.34 -45.03
CA ARG A 77 53.16 53.88 -44.80
C ARG A 77 52.84 53.53 -43.35
N ALA A 78 53.40 54.27 -42.38
CA ALA A 78 53.13 54.06 -40.95
C ALA A 78 51.67 54.34 -40.56
N LYS A 79 51.02 55.36 -41.17
CA LYS A 79 49.58 55.61 -40.99
C LYS A 79 48.73 54.48 -41.57
N GLU A 80 49.03 54.03 -42.80
CA GLU A 80 48.33 52.91 -43.43
C GLU A 80 48.48 51.59 -42.66
N GLU A 81 49.63 51.36 -42.02
CA GLU A 81 49.85 50.21 -41.13
C GLU A 81 49.07 50.34 -39.81
N ALA A 82 49.13 51.51 -39.16
CA ALA A 82 48.38 51.78 -37.94
C ALA A 82 46.86 51.64 -38.15
N ASP A 83 46.32 52.12 -39.27
CA ASP A 83 44.89 52.05 -39.55
C ASP A 83 44.44 50.64 -39.95
N LYS A 84 45.30 49.83 -40.59
CA LYS A 84 45.08 48.37 -40.75
C LYS A 84 45.01 47.68 -39.38
N LEU A 85 45.93 48.01 -38.46
CA LEU A 85 45.96 47.43 -37.11
C LEU A 85 44.70 47.82 -36.31
N ARG A 86 44.24 49.08 -36.42
CA ARG A 86 42.95 49.52 -35.84
C ARG A 86 41.78 48.74 -36.40
N ALA A 87 41.69 48.61 -37.73
CA ALA A 87 40.58 47.92 -38.40
C ALA A 87 40.55 46.42 -38.07
N GLU A 88 41.71 45.76 -37.96
CA GLU A 88 41.77 44.37 -37.53
C GLU A 88 41.35 44.20 -36.05
N ARG A 89 41.82 45.10 -35.16
CA ARG A 89 41.40 45.10 -33.76
C ARG A 89 39.89 45.30 -33.64
N GLU A 90 39.32 46.30 -34.33
CA GLU A 90 37.88 46.55 -34.29
C GLU A 90 37.08 45.35 -34.84
N LYS A 91 37.57 44.69 -35.90
CA LYS A 91 36.97 43.45 -36.40
C LYS A 91 36.99 42.35 -35.33
N ARG A 92 38.11 42.13 -34.63
CA ARG A 92 38.21 41.15 -33.54
C ARG A 92 37.25 41.48 -32.38
N GLU A 93 37.15 42.74 -31.97
CA GLU A 93 36.24 43.19 -30.92
C GLU A 93 34.76 43.03 -31.32
N ARG A 94 34.42 43.27 -32.60
CA ARG A 94 33.06 42.99 -33.15
C ARG A 94 32.74 41.49 -33.15
N GLU A 95 33.68 40.64 -33.57
CA GLU A 95 33.52 39.17 -33.53
C GLU A 95 33.40 38.64 -32.09
N GLU A 96 34.14 39.19 -31.13
CA GLU A 96 34.04 38.83 -29.72
C GLU A 96 32.69 39.27 -29.12
N ALA A 97 32.25 40.50 -29.40
CA ALA A 97 30.94 40.99 -28.98
C ALA A 97 29.78 40.14 -29.56
N GLU A 98 29.89 39.65 -30.80
CA GLU A 98 28.90 38.75 -31.39
C GLU A 98 28.88 37.38 -30.69
N ARG A 99 30.04 36.83 -30.34
CA ARG A 99 30.15 35.57 -29.55
C ARG A 99 29.51 35.74 -28.16
N ILE A 100 29.84 36.82 -27.45
CA ILE A 100 29.27 37.12 -26.13
C ILE A 100 27.74 37.30 -26.23
N ARG A 101 27.24 37.97 -27.27
CA ARG A 101 25.81 38.09 -27.53
C ARG A 101 25.14 36.72 -27.73
N LYS A 102 25.72 35.84 -28.56
CA LYS A 102 25.19 34.50 -28.80
C LYS A 102 25.14 33.65 -27.53
N ILE A 103 26.20 33.68 -26.72
CA ILE A 103 26.24 32.98 -25.42
C ILE A 103 25.12 33.46 -24.50
N ARG A 104 24.96 34.79 -24.32
CA ARG A 104 23.89 35.34 -23.48
C ARG A 104 22.48 34.99 -23.96
N GLU A 105 22.28 34.97 -25.28
CA GLU A 105 20.98 34.58 -25.87
C GLU A 105 20.70 33.08 -25.68
N GLU A 106 21.72 32.22 -25.70
CA GLU A 106 21.61 30.80 -25.38
C GLU A 106 21.37 30.57 -23.88
N GLU A 107 22.11 31.25 -23.00
CA GLU A 107 21.89 31.23 -21.54
C GLU A 107 20.48 31.69 -21.15
N GLU A 108 19.94 32.73 -21.78
CA GLU A 108 18.57 33.19 -21.52
C GLU A 108 17.51 32.20 -22.02
N ARG A 109 17.71 31.61 -23.20
CA ARG A 109 16.83 30.54 -23.70
C ARG A 109 16.86 29.32 -22.76
N GLU A 110 18.04 28.92 -22.28
CA GLU A 110 18.14 27.79 -21.35
C GLU A 110 17.54 28.13 -19.98
N ARG A 111 17.80 29.33 -19.44
CA ARG A 111 17.18 29.83 -18.21
C ARG A 111 15.66 29.79 -18.30
N LYS A 112 15.09 30.30 -19.39
CA LYS A 112 13.64 30.26 -19.64
C LYS A 112 13.09 28.83 -19.72
N ARG A 113 13.79 27.91 -20.39
CA ARG A 113 13.39 26.48 -20.41
C ARG A 113 13.44 25.85 -19.02
N ARG A 114 14.47 26.11 -18.23
CA ARG A 114 14.57 25.66 -16.82
C ARG A 114 13.47 26.26 -15.96
N GLU A 115 13.10 27.53 -16.16
CA GLU A 115 11.98 28.20 -15.48
C GLU A 115 10.62 27.58 -15.87
N GLU A 116 10.39 27.29 -17.15
CA GLU A 116 9.17 26.61 -17.63
C GLU A 116 9.07 25.16 -17.12
N GLU A 117 10.16 24.41 -17.13
CA GLU A 117 10.23 23.03 -16.62
C GLU A 117 10.04 22.99 -15.09
N ALA A 118 10.65 23.94 -14.34
CA ALA A 118 10.41 24.10 -12.91
C ALA A 118 8.96 24.55 -12.60
N GLY A 119 8.36 25.39 -13.45
CA GLY A 119 6.96 25.79 -13.36
C GLY A 119 6.01 24.61 -13.52
N ARG A 120 6.24 23.76 -14.53
CA ARG A 120 5.48 22.51 -14.73
C ARG A 120 5.66 21.54 -13.57
N LEU A 121 6.88 21.39 -13.05
CA LEU A 121 7.15 20.53 -11.89
C LEU A 121 6.44 21.02 -10.63
N ARG A 122 6.41 22.34 -10.37
CA ARG A 122 5.65 22.94 -9.27
C ARG A 122 4.14 22.73 -9.43
N GLN A 123 3.59 22.93 -10.63
CA GLN A 123 2.17 22.66 -10.90
C GLN A 123 1.81 21.18 -10.68
N LEU A 124 2.70 20.26 -11.06
CA LEU A 124 2.51 18.83 -10.82
C LEU A 124 2.61 18.47 -9.32
N GLN A 125 3.55 19.07 -8.59
CA GLN A 125 3.63 18.92 -7.13
C GLN A 125 2.40 19.48 -6.43
N GLU A 126 1.93 20.68 -6.81
CA GLU A 126 0.74 21.29 -6.22
C GLU A 126 -0.53 20.47 -6.53
N ALA A 127 -0.66 19.92 -7.74
CA ALA A 127 -1.74 19.00 -8.10
C ALA A 127 -1.70 17.72 -7.25
N MET A 128 -0.53 17.10 -7.09
CA MET A 128 -0.34 15.90 -6.24
C MET A 128 -0.60 16.19 -4.76
N GLU A 129 -0.21 17.35 -4.24
CA GLU A 129 -0.52 17.74 -2.86
C GLU A 129 -2.00 18.07 -2.68
N ARG A 130 -2.66 18.66 -3.68
CA ARG A 130 -4.10 18.92 -3.67
C ARG A 130 -4.92 17.63 -3.70
N GLU A 131 -4.62 16.69 -4.61
CA GLU A 131 -5.27 15.36 -4.64
C GLU A 131 -5.05 14.63 -3.31
N LYS A 132 -3.82 14.61 -2.80
CA LYS A 132 -3.48 13.98 -1.52
C LYS A 132 -4.23 14.64 -0.35
N ARG A 133 -4.42 15.96 -0.38
CA ARG A 133 -5.16 16.69 0.65
C ARG A 133 -6.65 16.42 0.57
N GLU A 134 -7.26 16.48 -0.62
CA GLU A 134 -8.66 16.15 -0.86
C GLU A 134 -8.96 14.71 -0.40
N ARG A 135 -8.10 13.76 -0.74
CA ARG A 135 -8.18 12.35 -0.29
C ARG A 135 -8.06 12.19 1.22
N GLN A 136 -7.22 12.99 1.89
CA GLN A 136 -7.12 13.00 3.36
C GLN A 136 -8.30 13.70 4.04
N GLU A 137 -8.89 14.72 3.43
CA GLU A 137 -10.10 15.39 3.94
C GLU A 137 -11.34 14.50 3.73
N GLU A 138 -11.41 13.75 2.62
CA GLU A 138 -12.41 12.69 2.40
C GLU A 138 -12.26 11.53 3.39
N GLU A 139 -11.04 11.00 3.59
CA GLU A 139 -10.77 9.92 4.55
C GLU A 139 -11.14 10.34 5.98
N LYS A 140 -10.77 11.57 6.40
CA LYS A 140 -11.18 12.14 7.69
C LYS A 140 -12.70 12.31 7.80
N ARG A 141 -13.36 12.77 6.73
CA ARG A 141 -14.82 12.93 6.72
C ARG A 141 -15.53 11.58 6.85
N ARG A 142 -15.08 10.55 6.14
CA ARG A 142 -15.62 9.19 6.24
C ARG A 142 -15.37 8.57 7.62
N LEU A 143 -14.20 8.81 8.21
CA LEU A 143 -13.90 8.36 9.58
C LEU A 143 -14.78 9.07 10.62
N ALA A 144 -15.01 10.38 10.47
CA ALA A 144 -15.89 11.15 11.35
C ALA A 144 -17.36 10.72 11.21
N GLU A 145 -17.84 10.45 9.99
CA GLU A 145 -19.18 9.93 9.72
C GLU A 145 -19.36 8.51 10.30
N GLU A 146 -18.35 7.64 10.18
CA GLU A 146 -18.38 6.33 10.82
C GLU A 146 -18.34 6.42 12.35
N GLU A 147 -17.55 7.34 12.93
CA GLU A 147 -17.54 7.57 14.38
C GLU A 147 -18.89 8.14 14.87
N GLU A 148 -19.50 9.09 14.14
CA GLU A 148 -20.81 9.61 14.49
C GLU A 148 -21.90 8.53 14.41
N ARG A 149 -21.91 7.74 13.33
CA ARG A 149 -22.79 6.57 13.17
C ARG A 149 -22.61 5.58 14.33
N LYS A 150 -21.37 5.32 14.75
CA LYS A 150 -21.05 4.44 15.88
C LYS A 150 -21.55 5.03 17.21
N ARG A 151 -21.33 6.32 17.47
CA ARG A 151 -21.82 7.02 18.68
C ARG A 151 -23.36 7.03 18.73
N ARG A 152 -24.04 7.25 17.60
CA ARG A 152 -25.51 7.15 17.49
C ARG A 152 -26.00 5.73 17.82
N ALA A 153 -25.41 4.72 17.19
CA ALA A 153 -25.76 3.31 17.43
C ALA A 153 -25.45 2.86 18.87
N GLU A 154 -24.39 3.38 19.50
CA GLU A 154 -24.05 3.09 20.90
C GLU A 154 -25.07 3.71 21.88
N LEU A 155 -25.52 4.95 21.62
CA LEU A 155 -26.57 5.61 22.40
C LEU A 155 -27.92 4.90 22.23
N GLU A 156 -28.27 4.49 21.02
CA GLU A 156 -29.48 3.72 20.72
C GLU A 156 -29.45 2.34 21.38
N ALA A 157 -28.36 1.58 21.20
CA ALA A 157 -28.17 0.29 21.85
C ALA A 157 -28.09 0.39 23.39
N ARG A 158 -27.71 1.54 23.96
CA ARG A 158 -27.81 1.80 25.39
C ARG A 158 -29.27 2.01 25.83
N ARG A 159 -30.05 2.82 25.09
CA ARG A 159 -31.48 3.03 25.36
C ARG A 159 -32.29 1.73 25.25
N VAL A 160 -32.04 0.91 24.22
CA VAL A 160 -32.70 -0.39 24.04
C VAL A 160 -32.40 -1.32 25.22
N ARG A 161 -31.13 -1.41 25.66
CA ARG A 161 -30.77 -2.22 26.84
C ARG A 161 -31.46 -1.77 28.12
N GLU A 162 -31.54 -0.46 28.37
CA GLU A 162 -32.25 0.08 29.53
C GLU A 162 -33.77 -0.19 29.47
N GLU A 163 -34.37 -0.14 28.27
CA GLU A 163 -35.78 -0.45 28.06
C GLU A 163 -36.08 -1.95 28.20
N GLU A 164 -35.20 -2.83 27.72
CA GLU A 164 -35.28 -4.28 27.94
C GLU A 164 -35.11 -4.65 29.42
N GLU A 165 -34.20 -3.99 30.14
CA GLU A 165 -33.99 -4.20 31.58
C GLU A 165 -35.24 -3.78 32.39
N ARG A 166 -35.80 -2.60 32.11
CA ARG A 166 -37.08 -2.14 32.68
C ARG A 166 -38.22 -3.11 32.39
N LYS A 167 -38.32 -3.65 31.16
CA LYS A 167 -39.34 -4.64 30.78
C LYS A 167 -39.16 -5.97 31.52
N ARG A 168 -37.93 -6.45 31.69
CA ARG A 168 -37.62 -7.68 32.47
C ARG A 168 -38.02 -7.54 33.93
N ILE A 169 -37.70 -6.40 34.57
CA ILE A 169 -38.08 -6.11 35.95
C ILE A 169 -39.61 -6.09 36.08
N ALA A 170 -40.32 -5.40 35.19
CA ALA A 170 -41.78 -5.35 35.19
C ALA A 170 -42.45 -6.72 34.92
N GLU A 171 -41.86 -7.57 34.08
CA GLU A 171 -42.35 -8.94 33.85
C GLU A 171 -42.13 -9.83 35.09
N GLU A 172 -40.98 -9.71 35.77
CA GLU A 172 -40.72 -10.45 37.00
C GLU A 172 -41.63 -10.00 38.14
N GLU A 173 -41.85 -8.69 38.29
CA GLU A 173 -42.80 -8.13 39.27
C GLU A 173 -44.23 -8.62 38.98
N LYS A 174 -44.68 -8.59 37.72
CA LYS A 174 -45.99 -9.12 37.32
C LYS A 174 -46.14 -10.62 37.63
N ARG A 175 -45.11 -11.44 37.34
CA ARG A 175 -45.09 -12.87 37.69
C ARG A 175 -45.17 -13.10 39.19
N ARG A 176 -44.49 -12.29 40.01
CA ARG A 176 -44.58 -12.33 41.48
C ARG A 176 -45.99 -11.99 41.99
N VAL A 177 -46.63 -10.97 41.42
CA VAL A 177 -48.03 -10.61 41.75
C VAL A 177 -49.01 -11.72 41.35
N GLU A 178 -48.87 -12.28 40.14
CA GLU A 178 -49.68 -13.41 39.67
C GLU A 178 -49.53 -14.66 40.55
N GLN A 179 -48.33 -14.94 41.06
CA GLN A 179 -48.09 -16.02 42.00
C GLN A 179 -48.78 -15.76 43.35
N ILE A 180 -48.66 -14.55 43.91
CA ILE A 180 -49.33 -14.16 45.17
C ILE A 180 -50.86 -14.24 45.03
N GLU A 181 -51.41 -13.85 43.88
CA GLU A 181 -52.84 -14.03 43.61
C GLU A 181 -53.26 -15.50 43.48
N ALA A 182 -52.43 -16.35 42.84
CA ALA A 182 -52.70 -17.77 42.72
C ALA A 182 -52.69 -18.46 44.10
N ASP A 183 -51.69 -18.17 44.93
CA ASP A 183 -51.57 -18.69 46.29
C ASP A 183 -52.76 -18.23 47.16
N ARG A 184 -53.20 -16.96 47.03
CA ARG A 184 -54.39 -16.46 47.75
C ARG A 184 -55.67 -17.17 47.29
N ARG A 185 -55.87 -17.37 45.99
CA ARG A 185 -57.03 -18.11 45.45
C ARG A 185 -57.03 -19.58 45.89
N LEU A 186 -55.86 -20.19 46.02
CA LEU A 186 -55.72 -21.56 46.52
C LEU A 186 -56.10 -21.64 48.01
N ALA A 187 -55.65 -20.69 48.83
CA ALA A 187 -56.06 -20.57 50.24
C ALA A 187 -57.57 -20.30 50.39
N GLU A 188 -58.13 -19.38 49.59
CA GLU A 188 -59.58 -19.10 49.56
C GLU A 188 -60.43 -20.33 49.16
N ASN A 189 -59.88 -21.24 48.34
CA ASN A 189 -60.57 -22.47 47.94
C ASN A 189 -60.44 -23.59 48.98
N LEU A 190 -59.27 -23.72 49.64
CA LEU A 190 -59.10 -24.66 50.75
C LEU A 190 -60.05 -24.32 51.91
N LEU A 191 -60.16 -23.03 52.28
CA LEU A 191 -61.07 -22.60 53.34
C LEU A 191 -62.54 -22.95 53.03
N LYS A 192 -62.98 -22.79 51.78
CA LYS A 192 -64.33 -23.21 51.34
C LYS A 192 -64.52 -24.72 51.43
N GLN A 193 -63.51 -25.51 51.09
CA GLN A 193 -63.56 -26.97 51.25
C GLN A 193 -63.66 -27.36 52.74
N GLU A 194 -62.93 -26.69 53.63
CA GLU A 194 -63.06 -26.90 55.08
C GLU A 194 -64.44 -26.48 55.62
N GLU A 195 -65.02 -25.37 55.14
CA GLU A 195 -66.39 -24.96 55.47
C GLU A 195 -67.46 -25.94 54.95
N GLU A 196 -67.30 -26.44 53.73
CA GLU A 196 -68.19 -27.45 53.14
C GLU A 196 -68.07 -28.80 53.86
N GLU A 197 -66.86 -29.27 54.17
CA GLU A 197 -66.65 -30.47 55.00
C GLU A 197 -67.23 -30.29 56.41
N TRP A 198 -67.05 -29.13 57.04
CA TRP A 198 -67.59 -28.84 58.37
C TRP A 198 -69.12 -28.84 58.35
N LYS A 199 -69.72 -28.24 57.32
CA LYS A 199 -71.17 -28.27 57.09
C LYS A 199 -71.66 -29.72 56.89
N GLN A 200 -71.01 -30.50 56.04
CA GLN A 200 -71.35 -31.92 55.80
C GLN A 200 -71.20 -32.76 57.07
N ARG A 201 -70.12 -32.59 57.85
CA ARG A 201 -69.94 -33.25 59.15
C ARG A 201 -71.05 -32.88 60.14
N ARG A 202 -71.49 -31.62 60.17
CA ARG A 202 -72.58 -31.16 61.04
C ARG A 202 -73.95 -31.71 60.59
N GLU A 203 -74.20 -31.76 59.29
CA GLU A 203 -75.43 -32.34 58.71
C GLU A 203 -75.47 -33.86 58.92
N ALA A 204 -74.36 -34.56 58.71
CA ALA A 204 -74.20 -35.98 59.02
C ALA A 204 -74.39 -36.28 60.51
N ALA A 205 -73.77 -35.53 61.42
CA ALA A 205 -73.98 -35.70 62.87
C ALA A 205 -75.42 -35.40 63.31
N GLU A 206 -76.12 -34.50 62.62
CA GLU A 206 -77.55 -34.26 62.88
C GLU A 206 -78.46 -35.35 62.28
N GLN A 207 -78.04 -35.98 61.19
CA GLN A 207 -78.70 -37.16 60.64
C GLN A 207 -78.47 -38.37 61.54
N GLU A 208 -77.23 -38.64 61.98
CA GLU A 208 -76.92 -39.66 63.00
C GLU A 208 -77.70 -39.44 64.29
N ARG A 209 -77.96 -38.20 64.72
CA ARG A 209 -78.84 -37.94 65.87
C ARG A 209 -80.29 -38.37 65.63
N ARG A 210 -80.84 -38.11 64.42
CA ARG A 210 -82.19 -38.54 64.03
C ARG A 210 -82.27 -40.06 63.88
N ASP A 211 -81.28 -40.66 63.23
CA ASP A 211 -81.18 -42.10 63.00
C ASP A 211 -80.90 -42.85 64.31
N TYR A 212 -80.17 -42.27 65.26
CA TYR A 212 -80.03 -42.78 66.63
C TYR A 212 -81.35 -42.70 67.40
N GLU A 213 -82.10 -41.60 67.32
CA GLU A 213 -83.42 -41.50 67.96
C GLU A 213 -84.40 -42.53 67.37
N LEU A 214 -84.39 -42.70 66.05
CA LEU A 214 -85.15 -43.73 65.34
C LEU A 214 -84.67 -45.14 65.73
N ALA A 215 -83.37 -45.37 65.83
CA ALA A 215 -82.77 -46.64 66.25
C ALA A 215 -83.07 -46.96 67.72
N VAL A 216 -83.19 -45.98 68.62
CA VAL A 216 -83.62 -46.20 70.00
C VAL A 216 -85.09 -46.61 70.05
N ARG A 217 -85.97 -46.00 69.24
CA ARG A 217 -87.37 -46.46 69.11
C ARG A 217 -87.44 -47.87 68.49
N LEU A 218 -86.69 -48.13 67.42
CA LEU A 218 -86.60 -49.45 66.80
C LEU A 218 -85.98 -50.49 67.76
N ALA A 219 -85.03 -50.11 68.62
CA ALA A 219 -84.47 -50.98 69.65
C ALA A 219 -85.44 -51.23 70.81
N GLN A 220 -86.36 -50.31 71.11
CA GLN A 220 -87.47 -50.56 72.04
C GLN A 220 -88.51 -51.52 71.44
N TYR A 221 -88.81 -51.42 70.15
CA TYR A 221 -89.63 -52.41 69.42
C TYR A 221 -88.91 -53.76 69.25
N GLU A 222 -87.62 -53.78 68.93
CA GLU A 222 -86.82 -55.00 68.89
C GLU A 222 -86.66 -55.62 70.28
N ALA A 223 -86.52 -54.84 71.37
CA ALA A 223 -86.50 -55.39 72.73
C ALA A 223 -87.81 -56.12 73.10
N GLN A 224 -88.92 -55.84 72.41
CA GLN A 224 -90.17 -56.60 72.50
C GLN A 224 -90.20 -57.86 71.60
N GLN A 225 -89.29 -58.00 70.63
CA GLN A 225 -89.18 -59.16 69.72
C GLN A 225 -87.95 -60.07 69.96
N LYS A 226 -86.84 -59.53 70.48
CA LYS A 226 -85.50 -60.15 70.41
C LYS A 226 -85.19 -61.08 71.57
N VAL A 227 -86.17 -61.93 71.90
CA VAL A 227 -86.05 -63.08 72.83
C VAL A 227 -85.48 -64.32 72.09
N ILE A 228 -85.12 -64.20 70.80
CA ILE A 228 -84.87 -65.34 69.90
C ILE A 228 -83.56 -65.18 69.09
N SER A 229 -82.55 -66.00 69.45
CA SER A 229 -81.39 -66.50 68.66
C SER A 229 -80.16 -65.59 68.38
N ASP A 230 -78.98 -66.22 68.15
CA ASP A 230 -77.62 -65.66 68.37
C ASP A 230 -76.45 -66.28 67.49
N SER A 231 -75.26 -65.62 67.40
CA SER A 231 -73.89 -66.05 66.92
C SER A 231 -73.60 -66.24 65.38
N ILE A 232 -72.38 -66.38 64.76
CA ILE A 232 -70.91 -66.46 65.15
C ILE A 232 -69.99 -65.59 64.16
N ALA A 233 -68.68 -65.89 63.88
CA ALA A 233 -67.68 -64.92 63.31
C ALA A 233 -66.25 -65.40 62.76
N LYS A 234 -65.53 -64.53 61.95
CA LYS A 234 -64.02 -64.23 61.76
C LYS A 234 -62.97 -65.24 61.13
N ARG A 235 -61.75 -64.92 60.56
CA ARG A 235 -61.18 -63.75 59.77
C ARG A 235 -59.89 -63.90 58.79
N PRO A 236 -58.58 -64.09 59.16
CA PRO A 236 -57.39 -63.38 58.51
C PRO A 236 -56.14 -64.19 57.92
N GLN A 237 -55.07 -63.54 57.32
CA GLN A 237 -53.88 -64.17 56.59
C GLN A 237 -52.37 -63.60 56.75
N PRO A 238 -51.54 -63.08 55.76
CA PRO A 238 -50.03 -63.28 55.58
C PRO A 238 -49.12 -61.96 55.55
N PRO A 239 -47.87 -61.74 54.95
CA PRO A 239 -46.82 -62.51 54.16
C PRO A 239 -45.27 -62.21 54.48
N GLN A 240 -44.28 -62.31 53.52
CA GLN A 240 -42.77 -62.07 53.65
C GLN A 240 -41.98 -61.67 52.32
N SER A 241 -40.73 -61.10 52.34
CA SER A 241 -39.56 -61.18 51.32
C SER A 241 -38.51 -59.98 51.27
N GLN A 242 -37.27 -60.12 50.70
CA GLN A 242 -36.16 -59.08 50.54
C GLN A 242 -34.98 -59.39 49.51
N ILE A 243 -34.06 -58.41 49.18
CA ILE A 243 -32.54 -58.45 48.95
C ILE A 243 -31.85 -57.65 47.75
N ALA A 244 -30.51 -57.77 47.46
CA ALA A 244 -29.61 -56.90 46.60
C ALA A 244 -28.34 -57.65 45.96
N ARG A 245 -27.13 -57.15 45.49
CA ARG A 245 -26.25 -55.92 45.66
C ARG A 245 -24.88 -55.92 44.81
N ARG A 246 -24.36 -54.77 44.27
CA ARG A 246 -22.91 -54.39 43.86
C ARG A 246 -22.11 -55.15 42.71
N SER A 247 -20.86 -54.84 42.20
CA SER A 247 -19.96 -53.63 41.91
C SER A 247 -18.44 -53.98 41.56
N LEU A 248 -17.67 -53.32 40.62
CA LEU A 248 -16.15 -53.08 40.61
C LEU A 248 -15.47 -52.33 39.36
N GLN A 249 -14.11 -52.31 39.15
CA GLN A 249 -13.27 -51.36 38.31
C GLN A 249 -11.78 -51.83 37.93
N ARG A 250 -11.04 -51.25 36.90
CA ARG A 250 -9.53 -50.88 36.84
C ARG A 250 -8.63 -51.08 35.53
N SER A 251 -7.62 -50.17 35.31
CA SER A 251 -6.26 -50.29 34.62
C SER A 251 -5.95 -49.68 33.21
N SER A 252 -4.65 -49.39 32.91
CA SER A 252 -4.15 -48.49 31.82
C SER A 252 -2.75 -48.84 31.22
N GLN A 253 -2.26 -48.05 30.25
CA GLN A 253 -0.83 -47.80 29.89
C GLN A 253 -0.11 -48.65 28.79
N ARG A 254 -0.82 -49.05 27.72
CA ARG A 254 -0.20 -49.26 26.37
C ARG A 254 -0.85 -48.38 25.29
N GLN A 255 -1.30 -47.20 25.71
CA GLN A 255 -2.59 -46.72 25.23
C GLN A 255 -2.50 -45.46 24.35
N LEU A 256 -1.63 -44.49 24.67
CA LEU A 256 -1.68 -43.11 24.16
C LEU A 256 -1.83 -42.93 22.63
N SER A 257 -1.00 -43.57 21.80
CA SER A 257 -1.11 -43.43 20.33
C SER A 257 -2.33 -44.16 19.76
N ARG A 258 -2.69 -45.32 20.33
CA ARG A 258 -3.98 -45.98 20.05
C ARG A 258 -5.15 -45.25 20.69
N GLN A 259 -4.92 -44.33 21.63
CA GLN A 259 -5.95 -43.58 22.35
C GLN A 259 -6.53 -42.49 21.47
N GLN A 260 -5.74 -41.82 20.62
CA GLN A 260 -6.29 -40.84 19.68
C GLN A 260 -7.23 -41.51 18.64
N GLU A 261 -6.88 -42.68 18.11
CA GLU A 261 -7.79 -43.45 17.24
C GLU A 261 -8.93 -44.16 18.01
N ALA A 262 -8.73 -44.50 19.28
CA ALA A 262 -9.76 -45.11 20.12
C ALA A 262 -10.72 -44.10 20.76
N VAL A 263 -10.31 -42.87 21.07
CA VAL A 263 -11.19 -41.79 21.58
C VAL A 263 -12.21 -41.42 20.49
N ARG A 264 -11.76 -41.34 19.24
CA ARG A 264 -12.57 -41.29 18.01
C ARG A 264 -13.48 -42.52 17.79
N LYS A 265 -13.48 -43.50 18.71
CA LYS A 265 -14.41 -44.64 18.79
C LYS A 265 -15.07 -44.84 20.17
N LYS A 266 -14.51 -44.30 21.26
CA LYS A 266 -15.12 -44.25 22.61
C LYS A 266 -16.31 -43.28 22.59
N HIS A 267 -16.09 -42.12 21.98
CA HIS A 267 -17.03 -41.01 21.94
C HIS A 267 -17.42 -40.75 20.48
N ASP A 268 -18.32 -41.59 19.94
CA ASP A 268 -18.96 -41.31 18.65
C ASP A 268 -20.03 -40.23 18.85
N LEU A 269 -19.58 -38.98 18.73
CA LEU A 269 -20.41 -37.81 18.90
C LEU A 269 -21.18 -37.42 17.62
N THR A 270 -21.14 -38.22 16.54
CA THR A 270 -21.80 -37.89 15.26
C THR A 270 -23.30 -37.62 15.38
N LYS A 271 -23.98 -38.27 16.34
CA LYS A 271 -25.43 -38.14 16.57
C LYS A 271 -25.82 -37.07 17.60
N TRP A 272 -24.86 -36.48 18.32
CA TRP A 272 -25.13 -35.52 19.39
C TRP A 272 -25.60 -34.17 18.82
N LYS A 273 -26.48 -33.45 19.51
CA LYS A 273 -26.95 -32.13 19.10
C LYS A 273 -25.95 -31.05 19.51
N PHE A 274 -26.09 -29.87 18.92
CA PHE A 274 -25.29 -28.69 19.29
C PHE A 274 -25.47 -28.31 20.78
N ALA A 275 -26.69 -28.46 21.31
CA ALA A 275 -26.98 -28.25 22.72
C ALA A 275 -26.18 -29.23 23.60
N ASP A 276 -26.28 -30.53 23.33
CA ASP A 276 -25.62 -31.60 24.09
C ASP A 276 -24.08 -31.43 24.12
N LEU A 277 -23.49 -31.09 22.96
CA LEU A 277 -22.05 -30.77 22.85
C LEU A 277 -21.68 -29.52 23.64
N ARG A 278 -22.47 -28.45 23.53
CA ARG A 278 -22.23 -27.20 24.26
C ARG A 278 -22.38 -27.39 25.77
N ASP A 279 -23.42 -28.08 26.24
CA ASP A 279 -23.63 -28.31 27.66
C ASP A 279 -22.48 -29.11 28.25
N THR A 280 -22.14 -30.25 27.64
CA THR A 280 -21.02 -31.11 28.06
C THR A 280 -19.69 -30.36 28.11
N ILE A 281 -19.45 -29.40 27.20
CA ILE A 281 -18.25 -28.54 27.23
C ILE A 281 -18.22 -27.57 28.44
N ASN A 282 -19.37 -27.21 28.99
CA ASN A 282 -19.49 -26.31 30.15
C ASN A 282 -19.74 -27.04 31.49
N THR A 283 -20.30 -28.25 31.48
CA THR A 283 -20.75 -28.97 32.68
C THR A 283 -19.89 -30.20 33.04
N SER A 284 -19.15 -30.78 32.09
CA SER A 284 -18.31 -31.96 32.34
C SER A 284 -16.84 -31.62 32.61
N CYS A 285 -16.16 -32.51 33.34
CA CYS A 285 -14.71 -32.41 33.63
C CYS A 285 -13.90 -33.58 33.04
N ASP A 286 -14.50 -34.41 32.17
CA ASP A 286 -13.80 -35.52 31.51
C ASP A 286 -12.99 -35.01 30.32
N ILE A 287 -11.67 -35.06 30.44
CA ILE A 287 -10.73 -34.51 29.46
C ILE A 287 -10.81 -35.26 28.11
N ASP A 288 -10.93 -36.59 28.12
CA ASP A 288 -11.06 -37.43 26.91
C ASP A 288 -12.39 -37.16 26.17
N LEU A 289 -13.43 -36.72 26.89
CA LEU A 289 -14.74 -36.34 26.33
C LEU A 289 -14.75 -34.89 25.83
N LEU A 290 -14.20 -33.96 26.62
CA LEU A 290 -14.11 -32.54 26.27
C LEU A 290 -13.27 -32.29 25.02
N GLU A 291 -12.22 -33.09 24.79
CA GLU A 291 -11.42 -33.04 23.56
C GLU A 291 -12.24 -33.53 22.35
N ALA A 292 -12.90 -34.70 22.46
CA ALA A 292 -13.78 -35.23 21.42
C ALA A 292 -14.93 -34.27 21.05
N CYS A 293 -15.56 -33.62 22.03
CA CYS A 293 -16.60 -32.61 21.81
C CYS A 293 -16.10 -31.41 20.97
N LYS A 294 -14.84 -31.00 21.16
CA LYS A 294 -14.21 -29.91 20.40
C LYS A 294 -13.81 -30.36 19.00
N GLU A 295 -13.28 -31.59 18.84
CA GLU A 295 -12.99 -32.17 17.52
C GLU A 295 -14.25 -32.25 16.64
N GLU A 296 -15.35 -32.81 17.17
CA GLU A 296 -16.61 -32.95 16.43
C GLU A 296 -17.24 -31.59 16.11
N PHE A 297 -17.11 -30.60 16.99
CA PHE A 297 -17.50 -29.21 16.70
C PHE A 297 -16.69 -28.62 15.53
N HIS A 298 -15.36 -28.69 15.54
CA HIS A 298 -14.52 -28.21 14.43
C HIS A 298 -14.73 -29.01 13.12
N ARG A 299 -15.02 -30.31 13.20
CA ARG A 299 -15.39 -31.13 12.05
C ARG A 299 -16.71 -30.67 11.42
N ARG A 300 -17.75 -30.49 12.23
CA ARG A 300 -19.06 -30.01 11.77
C ARG A 300 -19.00 -28.59 11.21
N LEU A 301 -18.21 -27.71 11.85
CA LEU A 301 -18.00 -26.35 11.36
C LEU A 301 -17.38 -26.36 9.95
N ARG A 302 -16.31 -27.13 9.72
CA ARG A 302 -15.71 -27.29 8.38
C ARG A 302 -16.69 -27.85 7.34
N VAL A 303 -17.51 -28.85 7.71
CA VAL A 303 -18.57 -29.39 6.83
C VAL A 303 -19.65 -28.33 6.53
N TYR A 304 -20.06 -27.54 7.52
CA TYR A 304 -21.03 -26.46 7.35
C TYR A 304 -20.50 -25.35 6.44
N HIS A 305 -19.25 -24.91 6.59
CA HIS A 305 -18.63 -23.97 5.67
C HIS A 305 -18.54 -24.55 4.24
N ALA A 306 -18.13 -25.82 4.09
CA ALA A 306 -18.07 -26.49 2.77
C ALA A 306 -19.46 -26.65 2.09
N TRP A 307 -20.53 -26.79 2.88
CA TRP A 307 -21.91 -26.82 2.41
C TRP A 307 -22.40 -25.41 2.06
N LYS A 308 -22.15 -24.43 2.94
CA LYS A 308 -22.53 -23.03 2.76
C LYS A 308 -21.89 -22.43 1.52
N GLU A 309 -20.60 -22.67 1.27
CA GLU A 309 -19.93 -22.16 0.08
C GLU A 309 -20.43 -22.82 -1.21
N ARG A 310 -20.68 -24.14 -1.19
CA ARG A 310 -21.25 -24.85 -2.34
C ARG A 310 -22.63 -24.30 -2.72
N ASN A 311 -23.46 -23.99 -1.72
CA ASN A 311 -24.81 -23.48 -1.95
C ASN A 311 -24.81 -21.97 -2.26
N ALA A 312 -23.87 -21.19 -1.72
CA ALA A 312 -23.68 -19.79 -2.10
C ALA A 312 -23.34 -19.67 -3.59
N ARG A 313 -22.45 -20.54 -4.11
CA ARG A 313 -22.12 -20.63 -5.54
C ARG A 313 -23.27 -21.09 -6.44
N GLN A 314 -24.40 -21.54 -5.88
CA GLN A 314 -25.64 -21.80 -6.61
C GLN A 314 -26.66 -20.64 -6.50
N GLY A 315 -26.40 -19.61 -5.69
CA GLY A 315 -27.29 -18.45 -5.53
C GLY A 315 -27.09 -17.36 -6.59
N ASP A 316 -25.87 -17.20 -7.11
CA ASP A 316 -25.50 -16.11 -8.03
C ASP A 316 -25.80 -16.42 -9.52
N GLY A 317 -26.68 -17.39 -9.81
CA GLY A 317 -26.89 -17.93 -11.17
C GLY A 317 -28.34 -17.96 -11.69
N GLU A 318 -29.35 -17.75 -10.84
CA GLU A 318 -30.76 -17.97 -11.23
C GLU A 318 -31.69 -16.94 -10.58
N SER A 319 -32.57 -16.34 -11.38
CA SER A 319 -33.50 -15.30 -10.93
C SER A 319 -34.68 -15.90 -10.15
N PRO A 320 -35.25 -15.19 -9.16
CA PRO A 320 -36.21 -15.78 -8.22
C PRO A 320 -37.60 -15.96 -8.84
N THR A 321 -37.84 -17.08 -9.51
CA THR A 321 -39.19 -17.57 -9.80
C THR A 321 -39.18 -19.10 -9.75
N GLU A 322 -40.28 -19.70 -9.29
CA GLU A 322 -40.56 -21.15 -9.30
C GLU A 322 -39.62 -22.06 -8.48
N ARG A 323 -39.95 -22.20 -7.19
CA ARG A 323 -39.85 -23.49 -6.50
C ARG A 323 -41.22 -23.90 -5.96
N PRO A 324 -41.96 -24.77 -6.66
CA PRO A 324 -43.10 -25.46 -6.05
C PRO A 324 -42.59 -26.43 -4.98
N ALA A 325 -43.17 -26.40 -3.79
CA ALA A 325 -43.02 -27.49 -2.85
C ALA A 325 -44.01 -28.61 -3.24
N THR A 326 -43.47 -29.82 -3.42
CA THR A 326 -44.15 -31.13 -3.32
C THR A 326 -45.68 -31.14 -3.30
N ASP A 327 -46.32 -31.62 -4.37
CA ASP A 327 -47.22 -32.76 -4.21
C ASP A 327 -47.36 -33.64 -5.47
N GLN A 328 -48.15 -34.71 -5.33
CA GLN A 328 -48.20 -35.96 -6.11
C GLN A 328 -48.82 -35.91 -7.54
N VAL A 329 -48.16 -36.63 -8.46
CA VAL A 329 -48.72 -37.70 -9.34
C VAL A 329 -49.71 -37.33 -10.48
N LEU A 330 -49.62 -38.15 -11.56
CA LEU A 330 -50.55 -38.39 -12.70
C LEU A 330 -50.46 -37.49 -13.96
N GLN A 331 -50.39 -38.19 -15.10
CA GLN A 331 -50.71 -37.86 -16.51
C GLN A 331 -50.07 -36.61 -17.17
N GLU A 332 -49.37 -36.67 -18.31
CA GLU A 332 -49.49 -37.46 -19.57
C GLU A 332 -50.57 -36.92 -20.53
N ALA A 333 -50.22 -36.81 -21.83
CA ALA A 333 -50.80 -35.90 -22.85
C ALA A 333 -50.46 -34.39 -22.61
N GLN A 334 -50.21 -33.53 -23.61
CA GLN A 334 -50.14 -33.67 -25.09
C GLN A 334 -49.13 -32.62 -25.64
N GLN A 335 -48.13 -33.04 -26.43
CA GLN A 335 -48.00 -32.82 -27.89
C GLN A 335 -47.72 -31.38 -28.41
N ASP A 336 -46.48 -31.20 -28.87
CA ASP A 336 -46.04 -30.57 -30.14
C ASP A 336 -46.45 -29.13 -30.55
N THR A 337 -45.45 -28.26 -30.77
CA THR A 337 -45.24 -27.60 -32.09
C THR A 337 -43.86 -26.91 -32.27
N THR A 338 -43.25 -27.19 -33.42
CA THR A 338 -42.19 -26.45 -34.17
C THR A 338 -42.51 -24.96 -34.43
N SER A 339 -41.62 -23.99 -34.73
CA SER A 339 -40.22 -23.95 -35.27
C SER A 339 -39.51 -22.57 -35.03
N PRO A 340 -38.19 -22.41 -35.29
CA PRO A 340 -37.38 -21.15 -35.19
C PRO A 340 -37.05 -20.55 -36.61
N PRO A 341 -36.01 -19.69 -36.89
CA PRO A 341 -35.11 -18.79 -36.11
C PRO A 341 -34.96 -17.33 -36.69
N LEU A 342 -34.01 -16.48 -36.20
CA LEU A 342 -32.96 -15.70 -36.95
C LEU A 342 -32.39 -14.41 -36.21
N PRO A 343 -31.21 -13.84 -36.60
CA PRO A 343 -30.37 -12.85 -35.86
C PRO A 343 -30.47 -11.40 -36.45
N PRO A 344 -29.59 -10.36 -36.25
CA PRO A 344 -28.21 -10.22 -35.68
C PRO A 344 -28.10 -9.13 -34.56
N LEU A 345 -26.98 -8.54 -34.11
CA LEU A 345 -25.67 -8.18 -34.69
C LEU A 345 -24.52 -8.11 -33.66
N ARG A 346 -23.27 -8.10 -34.15
CA ARG A 346 -22.01 -8.11 -33.36
C ARG A 346 -21.35 -6.72 -33.37
N THR A 347 -20.75 -6.32 -32.25
CA THR A 347 -19.59 -5.40 -32.23
C THR A 347 -18.49 -6.01 -31.36
N SER A 348 -17.23 -5.74 -31.68
CA SER A 348 -16.07 -6.41 -31.10
C SER A 348 -15.03 -5.41 -30.59
N SER A 349 -14.60 -5.57 -29.33
CA SER A 349 -13.41 -4.90 -28.79
C SER A 349 -12.61 -5.88 -27.93
N THR A 350 -11.34 -6.06 -28.29
CA THR A 350 -10.46 -7.10 -27.73
C THR A 350 -9.95 -6.76 -26.33
N SER A 351 -10.15 -7.66 -25.37
CA SER A 351 -9.25 -7.88 -24.25
C SER A 351 -9.31 -9.36 -23.81
N PRO A 352 -8.18 -9.96 -23.36
CA PRO A 352 -8.16 -11.39 -23.05
C PRO A 352 -8.82 -11.69 -21.70
N PRO A 353 -9.74 -12.67 -21.61
CA PRO A 353 -10.25 -13.14 -20.32
C PRO A 353 -9.16 -13.90 -19.54
N PRO A 354 -9.25 -13.96 -18.20
CA PRO A 354 -8.36 -14.80 -17.40
C PRO A 354 -8.54 -16.28 -17.76
N PRO A 355 -7.50 -17.12 -17.60
CA PRO A 355 -7.58 -18.54 -17.93
C PRO A 355 -8.63 -19.23 -17.05
N SER A 356 -9.59 -19.88 -17.71
CA SER A 356 -10.65 -20.65 -17.06
C SER A 356 -10.11 -21.99 -16.53
N ASP A 357 -10.30 -22.24 -15.23
CA ASP A 357 -10.01 -23.53 -14.59
C ASP A 357 -10.93 -24.65 -15.10
N ASP A 358 -10.51 -25.39 -16.12
CA ASP A 358 -10.89 -26.81 -16.24
C ASP A 358 -9.83 -27.63 -17.03
N ALA A 359 -9.97 -28.95 -17.01
CA ALA A 359 -9.20 -29.94 -17.75
C ALA A 359 -7.70 -30.10 -17.38
N THR A 360 -7.39 -30.30 -16.09
CA THR A 360 -6.29 -31.22 -15.71
C THR A 360 -6.56 -32.00 -14.43
N GLY A 361 -6.76 -33.31 -14.56
CA GLY A 361 -6.32 -34.33 -13.60
C GLY A 361 -6.96 -34.40 -12.20
N GLY A 362 -7.83 -33.47 -11.80
CA GLY A 362 -8.61 -33.55 -10.55
C GLY A 362 -7.77 -33.65 -9.28
N THR A 363 -6.76 -32.79 -9.13
CA THR A 363 -6.13 -32.46 -7.84
C THR A 363 -6.57 -31.07 -7.42
N ALA A 364 -6.89 -30.87 -6.15
CA ALA A 364 -7.18 -29.53 -5.66
C ALA A 364 -5.90 -28.64 -5.74
N PRO A 365 -6.02 -27.35 -6.09
CA PRO A 365 -4.86 -26.49 -6.25
C PRO A 365 -4.15 -26.31 -4.90
N GLN A 366 -2.84 -26.58 -4.86
CA GLN A 366 -2.02 -26.31 -3.68
C GLN A 366 -1.69 -24.82 -3.65
N ARG A 367 -1.96 -24.11 -2.55
CA ARG A 367 -1.70 -22.66 -2.42
C ARG A 367 -0.98 -22.36 -1.11
N TYR A 368 -0.05 -21.41 -1.14
CA TYR A 368 0.90 -21.18 -0.06
C TYR A 368 0.92 -19.70 0.29
N PHE A 369 0.86 -19.35 1.58
CA PHE A 369 0.75 -17.96 2.03
C PHE A 369 1.77 -17.63 3.12
N ARG A 370 2.16 -16.35 3.17
CA ARG A 370 3.05 -15.74 4.16
C ARG A 370 2.42 -14.44 4.68
N VAL A 371 2.19 -14.36 5.98
CA VAL A 371 1.64 -13.17 6.65
C VAL A 371 2.58 -12.74 7.78
N PRO A 372 3.14 -11.52 7.75
CA PRO A 372 3.86 -10.96 8.88
C PRO A 372 2.87 -10.52 9.97
N PHE A 373 3.16 -10.84 11.23
CA PHE A 373 2.40 -10.36 12.37
C PHE A 373 3.30 -9.65 13.39
N LEU A 374 2.75 -8.65 14.07
CA LEU A 374 3.40 -7.98 15.19
C LEU A 374 3.03 -8.74 16.48
N ARG A 375 4.03 -9.21 17.22
CA ARG A 375 3.82 -9.63 18.61
C ARG A 375 3.51 -8.37 19.43
N PRO A 376 2.40 -8.31 20.21
CA PRO A 376 2.26 -7.33 21.26
C PRO A 376 3.30 -7.66 22.34
N SER A 377 4.48 -7.04 22.24
CA SER A 377 5.54 -7.23 23.21
C SER A 377 5.33 -6.31 24.41
N GLU A 378 5.84 -6.74 25.55
CA GLU A 378 5.73 -5.99 26.80
C GLU A 378 6.45 -4.64 26.71
N ARG A 379 5.94 -3.68 27.51
CA ARG A 379 6.23 -2.23 27.48
C ARG A 379 7.64 -1.83 27.03
N GLY A 380 7.75 -1.24 25.84
CA GLY A 380 8.63 -0.09 25.61
C GLY A 380 9.90 -0.27 24.77
N THR A 381 10.21 -1.46 24.22
CA THR A 381 11.38 -1.61 23.33
C THR A 381 11.07 -1.20 21.89
N LEU A 382 11.96 -0.43 21.26
CA LEU A 382 11.72 0.14 19.91
C LEU A 382 11.84 -0.87 18.76
N ASN A 383 12.43 -2.05 18.98
CA ASN A 383 12.56 -3.08 17.97
C ASN A 383 11.25 -3.85 17.78
N ARG A 384 10.45 -3.44 16.78
CA ARG A 384 9.28 -4.18 16.28
C ARG A 384 9.69 -5.44 15.50
N GLU A 385 10.24 -6.42 16.20
CA GLU A 385 10.54 -7.73 15.62
C GLU A 385 9.23 -8.41 15.18
N ARG A 386 9.13 -8.73 13.88
CA ARG A 386 7.92 -9.29 13.27
C ARG A 386 7.99 -10.81 13.31
N GLY A 387 6.92 -11.44 13.79
CA GLY A 387 6.70 -12.85 13.55
C GLY A 387 6.22 -13.09 12.12
N TRP A 388 6.38 -14.32 11.64
CA TRP A 388 5.90 -14.77 10.34
C TRP A 388 4.99 -15.98 10.50
N TRP A 389 3.80 -15.91 9.93
CA TRP A 389 2.84 -16.98 9.84
C TRP A 389 2.83 -17.49 8.39
N TYR A 390 3.00 -18.79 8.20
CA TYR A 390 3.01 -19.46 6.90
C TYR A 390 1.91 -20.53 6.88
N ALA A 391 1.18 -20.61 5.78
CA ALA A 391 0.08 -21.56 5.60
C ALA A 391 0.15 -22.25 4.24
N HIS A 392 -0.21 -23.54 4.21
CA HIS A 392 -0.35 -24.34 2.99
C HIS A 392 -1.76 -24.92 2.93
N PHE A 393 -2.48 -24.61 1.85
CA PHE A 393 -3.84 -25.04 1.59
C PHE A 393 -3.88 -26.12 0.51
N ASP A 394 -4.56 -27.24 0.79
CA ASP A 394 -4.94 -28.25 -0.20
C ASP A 394 -6.34 -27.89 -0.72
N GLY A 395 -6.38 -27.11 -1.79
CA GLY A 395 -7.60 -26.50 -2.31
C GLY A 395 -8.11 -25.36 -1.44
N GLN A 396 -9.14 -25.63 -0.65
CA GLN A 396 -9.84 -24.64 0.18
C GLN A 396 -9.52 -24.75 1.68
N TRP A 397 -8.73 -25.75 2.10
CA TRP A 397 -8.49 -26.04 3.52
C TRP A 397 -7.01 -26.05 3.86
N GLU A 398 -6.64 -25.43 4.98
CA GLU A 398 -5.28 -25.45 5.49
C GLU A 398 -4.88 -26.87 5.92
N VAL A 399 -3.72 -27.34 5.47
CA VAL A 399 -3.19 -28.69 5.78
C VAL A 399 -1.83 -28.67 6.46
N ARG A 400 -1.11 -27.54 6.42
CA ARG A 400 0.08 -27.25 7.25
C ARG A 400 0.13 -25.78 7.60
N GLN A 401 0.50 -25.48 8.84
CA GLN A 401 0.74 -24.12 9.35
C GLN A 401 2.10 -24.08 10.04
N LEU A 402 2.86 -23.00 9.83
CA LEU A 402 4.17 -22.77 10.43
C LEU A 402 4.23 -21.35 11.01
N GLU A 403 4.51 -21.24 12.30
CA GLU A 403 4.69 -19.95 12.97
C GLU A 403 6.14 -19.76 13.41
N LEU A 404 6.74 -18.69 12.92
CA LEU A 404 8.06 -18.21 13.35
C LEU A 404 7.85 -17.00 14.26
N HIS A 405 8.07 -17.18 15.56
CA HIS A 405 8.24 -16.05 16.48
C HIS A 405 9.73 -15.68 16.60
N PRO A 406 10.09 -14.39 16.72
CA PRO A 406 11.41 -14.03 17.21
C PRO A 406 11.67 -14.64 18.60
N GLY A 407 12.90 -15.12 18.82
CA GLY A 407 13.35 -15.67 20.10
C GLY A 407 12.70 -16.99 20.55
N LYS A 408 11.93 -17.69 19.71
CA LYS A 408 11.35 -19.01 20.04
C LYS A 408 11.61 -20.05 18.95
N ALA A 409 11.47 -21.32 19.33
CA ALA A 409 11.42 -22.42 18.37
C ALA A 409 10.21 -22.26 17.40
N PRO A 410 10.32 -22.73 16.15
CA PRO A 410 9.20 -22.72 15.20
C PRO A 410 8.07 -23.62 15.69
N LEU A 411 6.81 -23.19 15.49
CA LEU A 411 5.63 -24.01 15.72
C LEU A 411 5.20 -24.63 14.39
N LEU A 412 5.14 -25.97 14.31
CA LEU A 412 4.73 -26.71 13.11
C LEU A 412 3.46 -27.49 13.43
N LEU A 413 2.39 -27.17 12.69
CA LEU A 413 1.05 -27.73 12.88
C LEU A 413 0.62 -28.43 11.59
N ILE A 414 0.01 -29.62 11.69
CA ILE A 414 -0.42 -30.43 10.56
C ILE A 414 -1.88 -30.87 10.74
N ALA A 415 -2.70 -30.71 9.70
CA ALA A 415 -4.12 -31.02 9.76
C ALA A 415 -4.38 -32.51 10.04
N GLY A 416 -5.41 -32.78 10.84
CA GLY A 416 -5.75 -34.09 11.41
C GLY A 416 -4.96 -34.47 12.67
N LYS A 417 -3.96 -33.67 13.07
CA LYS A 417 -3.28 -33.78 14.38
C LYS A 417 -3.43 -32.50 15.20
N ASP A 418 -3.22 -31.36 14.56
CA ASP A 418 -3.14 -30.05 15.21
C ASP A 418 -4.37 -29.16 14.92
N ASP A 419 -5.49 -29.80 14.53
CA ASP A 419 -6.77 -29.21 14.10
C ASP A 419 -7.43 -28.24 15.11
N MET A 420 -7.03 -28.26 16.37
CA MET A 420 -7.49 -27.31 17.40
C MET A 420 -6.69 -26.01 17.43
N GLN A 421 -5.53 -25.95 16.78
CA GLN A 421 -4.63 -24.80 16.74
C GLN A 421 -4.51 -24.19 15.33
N MET A 422 -5.06 -24.87 14.32
CA MET A 422 -5.04 -24.43 12.92
C MET A 422 -6.27 -23.63 12.50
N CYS A 423 -6.22 -22.96 11.34
CA CYS A 423 -7.36 -22.19 10.85
C CYS A 423 -8.53 -23.08 10.40
N ALA A 424 -9.70 -22.91 11.01
CA ALA A 424 -10.92 -23.63 10.66
C ALA A 424 -11.74 -22.98 9.52
N LEU A 425 -11.24 -21.90 8.91
CA LEU A 425 -11.90 -21.16 7.83
C LEU A 425 -11.49 -21.69 6.44
N SER A 426 -12.36 -21.50 5.45
CA SER A 426 -12.00 -21.76 4.05
C SER A 426 -11.00 -20.72 3.55
N LEU A 427 -10.18 -21.06 2.54
CA LEU A 427 -9.23 -20.12 1.94
C LEU A 427 -9.92 -18.81 1.47
N ASN A 428 -11.14 -18.90 0.97
CA ASN A 428 -11.94 -17.73 0.58
C ASN A 428 -12.42 -16.89 1.79
N ASP A 429 -12.80 -17.54 2.90
CA ASP A 429 -13.20 -16.88 4.15
C ASP A 429 -12.01 -16.22 4.89
N THR A 430 -10.80 -16.78 4.80
CA THR A 430 -9.59 -16.18 5.45
C THR A 430 -9.22 -14.80 4.90
N GLY A 431 -9.67 -14.46 3.69
CA GLY A 431 -9.29 -13.24 2.99
C GLY A 431 -7.83 -13.17 2.54
N LEU A 432 -7.04 -14.24 2.70
CA LEU A 432 -5.63 -14.29 2.26
C LEU A 432 -5.50 -14.00 0.76
N THR A 433 -6.41 -14.55 -0.04
CA THR A 433 -6.51 -14.34 -1.50
C THR A 433 -6.81 -12.90 -1.92
N ARG A 434 -7.29 -12.06 -0.99
CA ARG A 434 -7.58 -10.63 -1.22
C ARG A 434 -6.40 -9.72 -0.84
N LYS A 435 -5.35 -10.23 -0.21
CA LYS A 435 -4.17 -9.47 0.22
C LYS A 435 -3.01 -9.67 -0.75
N GLN A 436 -2.81 -8.70 -1.65
CA GLN A 436 -1.70 -8.68 -2.60
C GLN A 436 -0.33 -8.83 -1.88
N GLY A 437 0.53 -9.70 -2.41
CA GLY A 437 1.85 -10.01 -1.82
C GLY A 437 1.83 -10.99 -0.64
N GLY A 438 0.66 -11.53 -0.26
CA GLY A 438 0.54 -12.58 0.76
C GLY A 438 0.75 -14.01 0.25
N GLU A 439 0.60 -14.26 -1.05
CA GLU A 439 0.79 -15.58 -1.68
C GLU A 439 2.27 -15.80 -2.07
N ILE A 440 2.77 -17.03 -1.90
CA ILE A 440 4.16 -17.43 -2.13
C ILE A 440 4.25 -18.75 -2.92
N LEU A 441 5.44 -19.10 -3.40
CA LEU A 441 5.69 -20.33 -4.14
C LEU A 441 5.81 -21.57 -3.21
N GLU A 442 5.54 -22.77 -3.75
CA GLU A 442 5.74 -24.06 -3.06
C GLU A 442 7.20 -24.18 -2.54
N GLU A 443 8.17 -23.73 -3.32
CA GLU A 443 9.60 -23.75 -2.95
C GLU A 443 9.94 -22.84 -1.76
N GLU A 444 9.33 -21.64 -1.67
CA GLU A 444 9.52 -20.76 -0.51
C GLU A 444 8.97 -21.41 0.76
N PHE A 445 7.77 -22.01 0.69
CA PHE A 445 7.17 -22.69 1.83
C PHE A 445 7.99 -23.93 2.22
N GLU A 446 8.27 -24.84 1.29
CA GLU A 446 9.02 -26.08 1.57
C GLU A 446 10.45 -25.80 2.07
N GLY A 447 11.09 -24.73 1.58
CA GLY A 447 12.41 -24.31 2.05
C GLY A 447 12.40 -23.92 3.53
N VAL A 448 11.45 -23.07 3.95
CA VAL A 448 11.32 -22.66 5.35
C VAL A 448 10.79 -23.82 6.21
N TRP A 449 9.77 -24.55 5.76
CA TRP A 449 9.18 -25.72 6.43
C TRP A 449 10.24 -26.79 6.74
N ARG A 450 11.07 -27.16 5.76
CA ARG A 450 12.17 -28.13 5.95
C ARG A 450 13.25 -27.59 6.88
N LYS A 451 13.61 -26.31 6.77
CA LYS A 451 14.58 -25.64 7.68
C LYS A 451 14.09 -25.59 9.13
N SER A 452 12.78 -25.55 9.35
CA SER A 452 12.13 -25.66 10.66
C SER A 452 11.90 -27.11 11.14
N GLY A 453 12.36 -28.13 10.40
CA GLY A 453 12.23 -29.54 10.78
C GLY A 453 10.94 -30.24 10.31
N GLY A 454 10.16 -29.60 9.43
CA GLY A 454 8.90 -30.11 8.90
C GLY A 454 9.07 -31.29 7.93
N LYS A 455 8.15 -32.26 8.02
CA LYS A 455 8.07 -33.41 7.10
C LYS A 455 7.30 -33.02 5.82
N PRO A 456 7.70 -33.51 4.62
CA PRO A 456 7.02 -33.16 3.36
C PRO A 456 5.55 -33.59 3.38
N HIS A 457 4.68 -32.81 2.71
CA HIS A 457 3.25 -33.11 2.67
C HIS A 457 2.92 -34.24 1.69
N ILE A 458 2.18 -35.24 2.18
CA ILE A 458 1.66 -36.34 1.37
C ILE A 458 0.29 -35.92 0.83
N LYS A 459 0.26 -35.53 -0.44
CA LYS A 459 -0.94 -35.05 -1.16
C LYS A 459 -2.07 -36.09 -1.04
N ASN A 460 -3.32 -35.64 -0.93
CA ASN A 460 -4.44 -36.51 -0.50
C ASN A 460 -4.68 -37.77 -1.39
N LYS A 461 -4.33 -37.73 -2.67
CA LYS A 461 -4.33 -38.91 -3.57
C LYS A 461 -3.30 -39.97 -3.14
N ASP A 462 -2.09 -39.54 -2.84
CA ASP A 462 -1.00 -40.40 -2.42
C ASP A 462 -1.21 -40.93 -1.01
N ARG A 463 -1.90 -40.18 -0.15
CA ARG A 463 -2.35 -40.67 1.16
C ARG A 463 -3.30 -41.87 1.05
N LYS A 464 -4.21 -41.86 0.05
CA LYS A 464 -5.06 -43.03 -0.29
C LYS A 464 -4.25 -44.20 -0.86
N ARG A 465 -3.27 -43.95 -1.73
CA ARG A 465 -2.40 -44.99 -2.30
C ARG A 465 -1.44 -45.60 -1.28
N ALA A 466 -0.86 -44.81 -0.39
CA ALA A 466 0.04 -45.27 0.66
C ALA A 466 -0.68 -46.16 1.68
N ALA A 467 -1.90 -45.78 2.09
CA ALA A 467 -2.75 -46.62 2.94
C ALA A 467 -3.07 -47.98 2.28
N ALA A 468 -3.49 -47.98 1.01
CA ALA A 468 -3.77 -49.21 0.27
C ALA A 468 -2.50 -50.05 -0.03
N GLY A 469 -1.34 -49.42 -0.17
CA GLY A 469 -0.05 -50.08 -0.38
C GLY A 469 0.49 -50.78 0.86
N ALA A 470 0.24 -50.22 2.06
CA ALA A 470 0.62 -50.85 3.33
C ALA A 470 -0.12 -52.20 3.52
N THR A 471 -1.43 -52.22 3.32
CA THR A 471 -2.27 -53.44 3.46
C THR A 471 -1.90 -54.57 2.50
N ARG A 472 -1.06 -54.31 1.49
CA ARG A 472 -0.62 -55.30 0.49
C ARG A 472 0.82 -55.80 0.70
N ARG A 473 1.49 -55.43 1.81
CA ARG A 473 2.83 -55.94 2.18
C ARG A 473 2.85 -56.90 3.36
N ASP A 474 1.78 -57.00 4.13
CA ASP A 474 1.62 -57.99 5.22
C ASP A 474 0.91 -59.28 4.75
N LEU A 475 0.89 -59.54 3.43
CA LEU A 475 0.19 -60.67 2.78
C LEU A 475 0.98 -61.21 1.55
N VAL A 476 2.29 -61.39 1.71
CA VAL A 476 3.18 -62.24 0.88
C VAL A 476 4.16 -62.94 1.83
#